data_AF-T0YD99-F1
#
_entry.id   AF-T0YD99-F1
#
_cell.length_a   1.000
_cell.length_b   1.000
_cell.length_c   1.000
_cell.angle_alpha   90.00
_cell.angle_beta   90.00
_cell.angle_gamma   90.00
#
_symmetry.space_group_name_H-M   'P 1'
#
loop_
_entity.id
_entity.type
_entity.pdbx_description
1 polymer ?
#
loop_
_entity_poly.entity_id
_entity_poly.type
_entity_poly.pdbx_seq_one_letter_code
_entity_poly.pdbx_strand_id
1 'polypeptide(L)' 'KNLPNFIEGLHERNMHYVPILDAGIAMRSPGVYPAYDFGVEDDIYIKINDNQTLIGVVWPKDAAYPDFFNPKAKDWWK' A
#
# COMPACT_ATOMS: atom_id res chain seq x y z
N LYS A 1 -4.07 17.09 -8.14
CA LYS A 1 -4.41 18.10 -7.09
C LYS A 1 -5.86 18.48 -7.35
N ASN A 2 -6.76 18.41 -6.35
CA ASN A 2 -8.23 18.67 -6.39
C ASN A 2 -9.12 17.49 -5.92
N LEU A 3 -8.55 16.32 -5.63
CA LEU A 3 -9.34 15.19 -5.08
C LEU A 3 -10.04 15.54 -3.76
N PRO A 4 -9.42 16.25 -2.78
CA PRO A 4 -10.11 16.62 -1.54
C PRO A 4 -11.39 17.44 -1.77
N ASN A 5 -11.31 18.50 -2.58
CA ASN A 5 -12.47 19.36 -2.88
C ASN A 5 -13.56 18.60 -3.65
N PHE A 6 -13.17 17.66 -4.53
CA PHE A 6 -14.14 16.81 -5.22
C PHE A 6 -14.89 15.91 -4.24
N ILE A 7 -14.19 15.28 -3.29
CA ILE A 7 -14.80 14.44 -2.25
C ILE A 7 -15.70 15.28 -1.33
N GLU A 8 -15.28 16.49 -0.94
CA GLU A 8 -16.09 17.41 -0.14
C GLU A 8 -17.42 17.73 -0.82
N GLY A 9 -17.40 18.07 -2.11
CA GLY A 9 -18.64 18.32 -2.87
C GLY A 9 -19.54 17.09 -3.04
N LEU A 10 -18.99 15.87 -2.99
CA LEU A 10 -19.81 14.65 -2.92
C LEU A 10 -20.51 14.54 -1.57
N HIS A 11 -19.78 14.78 -0.47
CA HIS A 11 -20.32 14.69 0.88
C HIS A 11 -21.40 15.74 1.17
N GLU A 12 -21.24 16.98 0.66
CA GLU A 12 -22.27 18.03 0.74
C GLU A 12 -23.60 17.62 0.07
N ARG A 13 -23.54 16.69 -0.89
CA ARG A 13 -24.68 16.15 -1.62
C ARG A 13 -25.15 14.80 -1.09
N ASN A 14 -24.69 14.41 0.11
CA ASN A 14 -24.98 13.13 0.73
C ASN A 14 -24.61 11.91 -0.16
N MET A 15 -23.54 12.05 -0.95
CA MET A 15 -22.93 10.96 -1.72
C MET A 15 -21.66 10.45 -1.04
N HIS A 16 -21.24 9.23 -1.36
CA HIS A 16 -20.04 8.61 -0.81
C HIS A 16 -18.99 8.34 -1.88
N TYR A 17 -17.72 8.45 -1.50
CA TYR A 17 -16.59 8.11 -2.35
C TYR A 17 -15.92 6.82 -1.87
N VAL A 18 -15.75 5.85 -2.77
CA VAL A 18 -15.10 4.57 -2.48
C VAL A 18 -13.92 4.42 -3.46
N PRO A 19 -12.66 4.61 -3.01
CA PRO A 19 -11.50 4.36 -3.83
C PRO A 19 -11.19 2.86 -3.94
N ILE A 20 -10.55 2.46 -5.04
CA ILE A 20 -9.92 1.15 -5.15
C ILE A 20 -8.58 1.17 -4.38
N LEU A 21 -8.30 0.09 -3.66
CA LEU A 21 -7.06 -0.15 -2.93
C LEU A 21 -6.59 -1.57 -3.23
N ASP A 22 -5.42 -1.71 -3.85
CA ASP A 22 -4.80 -3.00 -4.16
C ASP A 22 -3.76 -3.37 -3.10
N ALA A 23 -3.53 -4.67 -2.90
CA ALA A 23 -2.54 -5.17 -1.94
C ALA A 23 -1.08 -5.00 -2.40
N GLY A 24 -0.85 -4.81 -3.70
CA GLY A 24 0.51 -4.68 -4.26
C GLY A 24 1.10 -3.29 -3.97
N ILE A 25 2.14 -3.24 -3.16
CA ILE A 25 2.82 -2.01 -2.77
C ILE A 25 3.98 -1.75 -3.72
N ALA A 26 3.92 -0.63 -4.42
CA ALA A 26 4.92 -0.23 -5.40
C ALA A 26 6.33 -0.20 -4.80
N MET A 27 7.24 -1.03 -5.32
CA MET A 27 8.66 -0.96 -4.94
C MET A 27 9.28 0.29 -5.55
N ARG A 28 9.82 1.17 -4.70
CA ARG A 28 10.47 2.42 -5.10
C ARG A 28 11.82 2.55 -4.40
N SER A 29 12.63 3.49 -4.86
CA SER A 29 13.89 3.81 -4.20
C SER A 29 13.64 4.22 -2.75
N PRO A 30 14.53 3.86 -1.81
CA PRO A 30 14.37 4.20 -0.39
C PRO A 30 14.12 5.69 -0.16
N GLY A 31 13.12 6.01 0.66
CA GLY A 31 12.75 7.38 1.04
C GLY A 31 11.84 8.09 0.05
N VAL A 32 11.42 7.42 -1.03
CA VAL A 32 10.53 8.00 -2.06
C VAL A 32 9.07 7.64 -1.81
N TYR A 33 8.80 6.49 -1.19
CA TYR A 33 7.44 6.00 -1.02
C TYR A 33 7.23 5.37 0.35
N PRO A 34 6.70 6.13 1.32
CA PRO A 34 6.58 5.71 2.71
C PRO A 34 5.85 4.39 2.92
N ALA A 35 4.85 4.08 2.10
CA ALA A 35 4.14 2.80 2.18
C ALA A 35 5.08 1.61 1.92
N TYR A 36 6.01 1.74 0.96
CA TYR A 36 7.03 0.70 0.75
C TYR A 36 8.08 0.72 1.86
N ASP A 37 8.59 1.90 2.20
CA ASP A 37 9.71 2.06 3.13
C ASP A 37 9.37 1.55 4.54
N PHE A 38 8.21 1.91 5.08
CA PHE A 38 7.76 1.44 6.39
C PHE A 38 7.47 -0.07 6.39
N GLY A 39 7.00 -0.61 5.27
CA GLY A 39 6.78 -2.05 5.16
C GLY A 39 8.09 -2.87 5.16
N VAL A 40 9.18 -2.27 4.65
CA VAL A 40 10.53 -2.85 4.77
C VAL A 40 11.03 -2.75 6.22
N GLU A 41 10.86 -1.59 6.88
CA GLU A 41 11.29 -1.37 8.27
C GLU A 41 10.62 -2.35 9.25
N ASP A 42 9.32 -2.61 9.09
CA ASP A 42 8.56 -3.51 9.97
C ASP A 42 8.67 -5.00 9.61
N ASP A 43 9.38 -5.32 8.53
CA ASP A 43 9.55 -6.67 7.97
C ASP A 43 8.21 -7.38 7.72
N ILE A 44 7.30 -6.71 7.01
CA ILE A 44 5.91 -7.19 6.83
C ILE A 44 5.62 -7.83 5.47
N TYR A 45 6.54 -7.77 4.52
CA TYR A 45 6.29 -8.34 3.19
C TYR A 45 6.47 -9.86 3.17
N ILE A 46 5.65 -10.53 2.36
CA ILE A 46 5.77 -11.97 2.08
C ILE A 46 7.20 -12.26 1.62
N LYS A 47 7.80 -13.30 2.19
CA LYS A 47 9.14 -13.76 1.86
C LYS A 47 9.12 -15.01 0.99
N ILE A 48 10.11 -15.13 0.13
CA ILE A 48 10.46 -16.35 -0.60
C ILE A 48 11.81 -16.87 -0.08
N ASN A 49 12.38 -17.84 -0.79
CA ASN A 49 13.68 -18.46 -0.49
C ASN A 49 14.73 -17.44 -0.01
N ASP A 50 15.56 -17.87 0.94
CA ASP A 50 16.62 -17.05 1.55
C ASP A 50 16.12 -15.74 2.20
N ASN A 51 14.87 -15.75 2.69
CA ASN A 51 14.23 -14.62 3.37
C ASN A 51 14.13 -13.34 2.51
N GLN A 52 14.17 -13.49 1.19
CA GLN A 52 14.03 -12.38 0.25
C GLN A 52 12.56 -11.98 0.12
N THR A 53 12.28 -10.68 -0.01
CA THR A 53 10.92 -10.20 -0.27
C THR A 53 10.43 -10.70 -1.63
N LEU A 54 9.23 -11.26 -1.67
CA LEU A 54 8.54 -11.61 -2.90
C LEU A 54 8.22 -10.34 -3.69
N ILE A 55 8.78 -10.22 -4.89
CA ILE A 55 8.45 -9.15 -5.84
C ILE A 55 7.67 -9.73 -7.03
N GLY A 56 6.50 -9.17 -7.29
CA GLY A 56 5.71 -9.43 -8.49
C GLY A 56 5.56 -8.18 -9.36
N VAL A 57 4.89 -8.32 -10.50
CA VAL A 57 4.61 -7.22 -11.42
C VAL A 57 3.11 -7.02 -11.55
N VAL A 58 2.64 -5.83 -11.15
CA VAL A 58 1.23 -5.39 -11.23
C VAL A 58 1.16 -3.96 -11.76
N TRP A 59 0.06 -3.22 -11.54
CA TRP A 59 -0.14 -1.84 -11.99
C TRP A 59 1.06 -0.90 -11.75
N PRO A 60 1.69 -0.86 -10.56
CA PRO A 60 2.87 -0.03 -10.32
C PRO A 60 4.19 -0.58 -10.87
N LYS A 61 4.17 -1.64 -11.69
CA LYS A 61 5.29 -2.53 -12.04
C LYS A 61 5.71 -3.37 -10.84
N ASP A 62 6.98 -3.32 -10.44
CA ASP A 62 7.50 -4.07 -9.31
C ASP A 62 6.75 -3.72 -8.03
N ALA A 63 6.22 -4.74 -7.37
CA ALA A 63 5.44 -4.61 -6.16
C ALA A 63 5.75 -5.71 -5.15
N ALA A 64 5.82 -5.32 -3.88
CA ALA A 64 5.84 -6.23 -2.74
C ALA A 64 4.43 -6.44 -2.19
N TYR A 65 4.21 -7.55 -1.48
CA TYR A 65 2.91 -7.94 -0.98
C TYR A 65 2.96 -8.06 0.55
N PRO A 66 2.20 -7.26 1.32
CA PRO A 66 2.12 -7.40 2.77
C PRO A 66 1.59 -8.79 3.15
N ASP A 67 2.23 -9.42 4.13
CA ASP A 67 1.72 -10.64 4.75
C ASP A 67 0.68 -10.28 5.80
N PHE A 68 -0.60 -10.29 5.42
CA PHE A 68 -1.70 -9.99 6.36
C PHE A 68 -1.91 -11.06 7.45
N PHE A 69 -1.13 -12.15 7.50
CA PHE A 69 -1.06 -13.03 8.66
C PHE A 69 -0.09 -12.52 9.73
N ASN A 70 0.87 -11.68 9.36
CA ASN A 70 1.73 -10.95 10.29
C ASN A 70 0.92 -9.83 10.98
N PRO A 71 0.82 -9.79 12.32
CA PRO A 71 0.09 -8.74 13.03
C PRO A 71 0.62 -7.33 12.74
N LYS A 72 1.93 -7.17 12.51
CA LYS A 72 2.52 -5.87 12.16
C LYS A 72 2.02 -5.35 10.82
N ALA A 73 1.76 -6.24 9.85
CA ALA A 73 1.21 -5.83 8.55
C ALA A 73 -0.20 -5.25 8.70
N LYS A 74 -0.99 -5.77 9.64
CA LYS A 74 -2.33 -5.23 9.95
C LYS A 74 -2.26 -3.87 10.61
N ASP A 75 -1.27 -3.64 11.47
CA ASP A 75 -1.09 -2.35 12.13
C ASP A 75 -0.53 -1.30 11.16
N TRP A 76 0.38 -1.69 10.27
CA TRP A 76 0.85 -0.85 9.17
C TRP A 76 -0.25 -0.45 8.18
N TRP A 77 -1.27 -1.29 7.98
CA TRP A 77 -2.39 -1.02 7.05
C TRP A 77 -3.47 -0.08 7.61
N LYS A 78 -3.50 0.16 8.93
CA LYS A 78 -4.48 1.05 9.58
C LYS A 78 -4.10 2.52 9.42
#